data_AF-A0A7C4JU31-F1
#
_entry.id   AF-A0A7C4JU31-F1
#
_cell.length_a   1.000
_cell.length_b   1.000
_cell.length_c   1.000
_cell.angle_alpha   90.00
_cell.angle_beta   90.00
_cell.angle_gamma   90.00
#
_symmetry.space_group_name_H-M   'P 1'
#
loop_
_entity.id
_entity.type
_entity.pdbx_description
1 polymer ?
#
loop_
_entity_poly.entity_id
_entity_poly.type
_entity_poly.pdbx_seq_one_letter_code
_entity_poly.pdbx_strand_id
1 'polypeptide(L)'
;MVNVRLCFLLLGLTALFGKACTSDKAPTAVAKTSPASQGAVFRLSTAKPPANHDRQRNWCLADFPETEVFGADTGSVQRRFFYLRPGVTWLTVGDDLGRANLFLRPLPDGNAEVFTGAHFPYCLSRPDYLQQAPDAPNRLTYDNRHYIRFSLTIEAARGAPRIVVTSSPEAFYAVTAVRCPECSP
;
A
#
# COMPACT_ATOMS: atom_id res chain seq x y z
N MET A 1 50.03 7.85 27.01
CA MET A 1 50.30 6.53 26.36
C MET A 1 49.47 6.52 25.08
N VAL A 2 49.97 7.08 23.98
CA VAL A 2 50.80 6.49 22.91
C VAL A 2 50.09 5.41 22.09
N ASN A 3 49.68 5.78 20.87
CA ASN A 3 49.87 5.09 19.56
C ASN A 3 49.06 5.88 18.51
N VAL A 4 49.59 6.77 17.66
CA VAL A 4 50.71 6.75 16.70
C VAL A 4 50.47 5.83 15.49
N ARG A 5 50.06 6.48 14.38
CA ARG A 5 50.45 6.34 12.95
C ARG A 5 50.42 4.96 12.28
N LEU A 6 49.87 4.91 11.06
CA LEU A 6 50.59 4.70 9.77
C LEU A 6 49.51 4.52 8.68
N CYS A 7 49.48 5.38 7.65
CA CYS A 7 50.11 5.15 6.34
C CYS A 7 49.31 4.17 5.46
N PHE A 8 49.21 4.29 4.15
CA PHE A 8 49.71 5.20 3.12
C PHE A 8 48.96 4.75 1.85
N LEU A 9 48.89 5.63 0.86
CA LEU A 9 48.89 5.33 -0.57
C LEU A 9 48.12 4.08 -1.07
N LEU A 10 47.15 4.32 -1.95
CA LEU A 10 47.35 3.94 -3.35
C LEU A 10 46.48 4.80 -4.27
N LEU A 11 47.07 5.91 -4.74
CA LEU A 11 46.70 6.54 -6.00
C LEU A 11 47.02 5.53 -7.12
N GLY A 12 46.00 4.91 -7.71
CA GLY A 12 46.09 4.08 -8.90
C GLY A 12 45.61 4.84 -10.12
N LEU A 13 46.51 5.64 -10.68
CA LEU A 13 46.40 6.27 -11.99
C LEU A 13 46.42 5.15 -13.07
N THR A 14 45.31 4.93 -13.77
CA THR A 14 45.33 4.34 -15.11
C THR A 14 44.39 5.10 -16.02
N ALA A 15 44.93 6.18 -16.58
CA ALA A 15 44.52 6.69 -17.86
C ALA A 15 44.95 5.68 -18.93
N LEU A 16 43.99 5.09 -19.64
CA LEU A 16 44.24 4.39 -20.89
C LEU A 16 43.29 4.94 -21.95
N PHE A 17 43.94 5.61 -22.89
CA PHE A 17 43.44 6.09 -24.15
C PHE A 17 42.75 5.00 -24.97
N GLY A 18 41.74 5.42 -25.74
CA GLY A 18 41.53 4.91 -27.09
C GLY A 18 40.33 3.98 -27.28
N LYS A 19 39.21 4.56 -27.71
CA LYS A 19 38.66 4.36 -29.07
C LYS A 19 37.40 5.21 -29.21
N ALA A 20 37.50 6.27 -30.02
CA ALA A 20 36.34 6.95 -30.56
C ALA A 20 35.67 6.00 -31.57
N CYS A 21 34.67 5.24 -31.12
CA CYS A 21 33.71 4.61 -32.01
C CYS A 21 32.77 5.72 -32.51
N THR A 22 32.96 6.13 -33.75
CA THR A 22 31.92 6.82 -34.53
C THR A 22 30.80 5.82 -34.78
N SER A 23 29.87 5.75 -33.84
CA SER A 23 28.64 4.99 -34.03
C SER A 23 27.71 5.84 -34.87
N ASP A 24 27.45 5.40 -36.09
CA ASP A 24 26.42 5.94 -36.96
C ASP A 24 25.13 6.06 -36.16
N LYS A 25 24.67 7.31 -36.05
CA LYS A 25 23.43 7.66 -35.34
C LYS A 25 22.28 7.22 -36.23
N ALA A 26 21.95 5.94 -36.16
CA ALA A 26 20.69 5.43 -36.68
C ALA A 26 19.55 6.28 -36.10
N PRO A 27 18.56 6.71 -36.91
CA PRO A 27 17.45 7.50 -36.43
C PRO A 27 16.80 6.71 -35.30
N THR A 28 16.85 7.29 -34.10
CA THR A 28 16.15 6.76 -32.93
C THR A 28 14.69 6.67 -33.33
N ALA A 29 14.24 5.47 -33.68
CA ALA A 29 12.82 5.16 -33.70
C ALA A 29 12.33 5.62 -32.33
N VAL A 30 11.45 6.61 -32.33
CA VAL A 30 10.73 7.04 -31.14
C VAL A 30 10.00 5.79 -30.68
N ALA A 31 10.64 5.05 -29.77
CA ALA A 31 10.01 3.96 -29.08
C ALA A 31 8.77 4.59 -28.50
N LYS A 32 7.61 4.19 -29.01
CA LYS A 32 6.34 4.47 -28.34
C LYS A 32 6.56 3.96 -26.94
N THR A 33 6.82 4.87 -26.01
CA THR A 33 6.84 4.61 -24.59
C THR A 33 5.48 4.01 -24.31
N SER A 34 5.42 2.68 -24.27
CA SER A 34 4.24 2.01 -23.75
C SER A 34 4.06 2.64 -22.38
N PRO A 35 2.86 3.18 -22.07
CA PRO A 35 2.63 3.82 -20.78
C PRO A 35 3.14 2.85 -19.74
N ALA A 36 4.12 3.31 -18.93
CA ALA A 36 4.71 2.50 -17.88
C ALA A 36 3.56 1.80 -17.17
N SER A 37 3.57 0.46 -17.13
CA SER A 37 2.42 -0.31 -16.64
C SER A 37 2.04 0.33 -15.31
N GLN A 38 0.89 1.00 -15.28
CA GLN A 38 0.43 1.67 -14.08
C GLN A 38 0.41 0.56 -13.04
N GLY A 39 1.25 0.69 -12.01
CA GLY A 39 1.41 -0.35 -11.00
C GLY A 39 0.06 -0.68 -10.35
N ALA A 40 0.05 -1.62 -9.41
CA ALA A 40 -1.16 -1.89 -8.66
C ALA A 40 -1.74 -0.57 -8.08
N VAL A 41 -3.05 -0.36 -8.23
CA VAL A 41 -3.78 0.83 -7.77
C VAL A 41 -4.91 0.46 -6.85
N PHE A 42 -5.35 1.44 -6.04
CA PHE A 42 -6.62 1.34 -5.35
C PHE A 42 -7.77 1.76 -6.27
N ARG A 43 -8.92 1.13 -6.11
CA ARG A 43 -10.18 1.54 -6.72
C ARG A 43 -11.22 1.67 -5.62
N LEU A 44 -11.76 2.87 -5.42
CA LEU A 44 -12.89 3.03 -4.52
C LEU A 44 -14.09 2.27 -5.10
N SER A 45 -14.75 1.46 -4.26
CA SER A 45 -15.88 0.66 -4.72
C SER A 45 -17.03 1.57 -5.18
N THR A 46 -17.78 1.06 -6.16
CA THR A 46 -19.04 1.64 -6.65
C THR A 46 -20.21 0.70 -6.39
N ALA A 47 -20.01 -0.36 -5.59
CA ALA A 47 -21.05 -1.31 -5.25
C ALA A 47 -22.21 -0.64 -4.49
N LYS A 48 -23.40 -1.20 -4.63
CA LYS A 48 -24.55 -0.71 -3.83
C LYS A 48 -24.41 -1.22 -2.38
N PRO A 49 -24.81 -0.42 -1.38
CA PRO A 49 -24.92 -0.91 -0.01
C PRO A 49 -25.80 -2.17 0.07
N PRO A 50 -25.41 -3.18 0.85
CA PRO A 50 -26.28 -4.33 1.08
C PRO A 50 -27.51 -3.92 1.89
N ALA A 51 -28.60 -4.68 1.76
CA ALA A 51 -29.75 -4.50 2.63
C ALA A 51 -29.38 -4.82 4.09
N ASN A 52 -29.88 -4.04 5.05
CA ASN A 52 -29.43 -4.05 6.46
C ASN A 52 -29.46 -5.41 7.17
N HIS A 53 -30.26 -6.37 6.70
CA HIS A 53 -30.42 -7.69 7.34
C HIS A 53 -29.88 -8.86 6.53
N ASP A 54 -29.24 -8.60 5.39
CA ASP A 54 -28.69 -9.65 4.56
C ASP A 54 -27.30 -10.07 5.10
N ARG A 55 -27.25 -11.08 5.97
CA ARG A 55 -25.99 -11.56 6.55
C ARG A 55 -25.00 -12.07 5.50
N GLN A 56 -25.46 -12.50 4.33
CA GLN A 56 -24.57 -13.00 3.27
C GLN A 56 -23.86 -11.85 2.57
N ARG A 57 -24.56 -10.71 2.37
CA ARG A 57 -23.99 -9.54 1.68
C ARG A 57 -23.50 -8.43 2.61
N ASN A 58 -23.90 -8.46 3.88
CA ASN A 58 -23.48 -7.49 4.89
C ASN A 58 -22.27 -8.01 5.67
N TRP A 59 -21.07 -7.75 5.13
CA TRP A 59 -19.82 -8.14 5.76
C TRP A 59 -19.57 -7.50 7.13
N CYS A 60 -20.31 -6.45 7.53
CA CYS A 60 -20.26 -5.98 8.93
C CYS A 60 -20.74 -7.03 9.95
N LEU A 61 -21.50 -8.02 9.50
CA LEU A 61 -22.04 -9.10 10.33
C LEU A 61 -21.36 -10.45 10.06
N ALA A 62 -20.34 -10.47 9.20
CA ALA A 62 -19.63 -11.69 8.84
C ALA A 62 -18.51 -12.00 9.86
N ASP A 63 -18.15 -13.27 9.94
CA ASP A 63 -16.98 -13.72 10.68
C ASP A 63 -15.71 -13.57 9.82
N PHE A 64 -14.63 -13.10 10.42
CA PHE A 64 -13.32 -12.96 9.78
C PHE A 64 -12.33 -13.89 10.50
N PRO A 65 -12.30 -15.19 10.15
CA PRO A 65 -11.61 -16.21 10.93
C PRO A 65 -10.09 -16.14 10.82
N GLU A 66 -9.55 -15.47 9.81
CA GLU A 66 -8.12 -15.40 9.58
C GLU A 66 -7.55 -14.05 9.99
N THR A 67 -6.38 -14.06 10.64
CA THR A 67 -5.60 -12.84 10.90
C THR A 67 -4.51 -12.71 9.84
N GLU A 68 -4.38 -11.54 9.23
CA GLU A 68 -3.26 -11.22 8.36
C GLU A 68 -2.01 -10.91 9.18
N VAL A 69 -0.88 -11.46 8.74
CA VAL A 69 0.41 -11.24 9.41
C VAL A 69 1.05 -9.98 8.84
N PHE A 70 1.41 -9.05 9.73
CA PHE A 70 2.11 -7.83 9.35
C PHE A 70 3.63 -8.03 9.40
N GLY A 71 4.29 -7.69 8.30
CA GLY A 71 5.72 -7.42 8.27
C GLY A 71 6.03 -5.98 8.68
N ALA A 72 7.25 -5.76 9.15
CA ALA A 72 7.83 -4.42 9.34
C ALA A 72 8.72 -4.08 8.14
N ASP A 73 8.61 -2.85 7.63
CA ASP A 73 9.52 -2.39 6.58
C ASP A 73 10.89 -2.10 7.19
N THR A 74 11.97 -2.59 6.56
CA THR A 74 13.33 -2.38 7.08
C THR A 74 13.64 -0.88 7.12
N GLY A 75 13.94 -0.35 8.30
CA GLY A 75 14.29 1.06 8.47
C GLY A 75 13.12 2.01 8.73
N SER A 76 11.89 1.52 8.92
CA SER A 76 10.76 2.37 9.35
C SER A 76 9.86 1.69 10.37
N VAL A 77 9.78 2.27 11.57
CA VAL A 77 8.91 1.75 12.64
C VAL A 77 7.43 2.10 12.39
N GLN A 78 7.18 3.09 11.54
CA GLN A 78 5.85 3.60 11.17
C GLN A 78 5.23 2.85 9.99
N ARG A 79 6.02 2.01 9.31
CA ARG A 79 5.58 1.23 8.15
C ARG A 79 5.35 -0.22 8.53
N ARG A 80 4.12 -0.66 8.32
CA ARG A 80 3.70 -2.06 8.43
C ARG A 80 3.12 -2.49 7.11
N PHE A 81 3.28 -3.74 6.74
CA PHE A 81 2.71 -4.24 5.49
C PHE A 81 2.13 -5.63 5.64
N PHE A 82 1.19 -5.96 4.78
CA PHE A 82 0.66 -7.31 4.62
C PHE A 82 0.38 -7.58 3.14
N TYR A 83 0.16 -8.84 2.78
CA TYR A 83 -0.21 -9.21 1.42
C TYR A 83 -1.73 -9.41 1.36
N LEU A 84 -2.40 -8.73 0.44
CA LEU A 84 -3.85 -8.79 0.30
C LEU A 84 -4.25 -10.07 -0.46
N ARG A 85 -4.47 -11.14 0.31
CA ARG A 85 -4.89 -12.45 -0.19
C ARG A 85 -6.36 -12.44 -0.66
N PRO A 86 -6.79 -13.40 -1.51
CA PRO A 86 -8.17 -13.52 -1.97
C PRO A 86 -9.21 -13.47 -0.84
N GLY A 87 -10.39 -12.91 -1.10
CA GLY A 87 -11.45 -12.68 -0.10
C GLY A 87 -11.56 -11.22 0.33
N VAL A 88 -12.26 -10.97 1.44
CA VAL A 88 -12.43 -9.61 2.00
C VAL A 88 -11.59 -9.46 3.26
N THR A 89 -10.78 -8.42 3.31
CA THR A 89 -9.97 -8.07 4.48
C THR A 89 -10.56 -6.86 5.18
N TRP A 90 -10.85 -6.98 6.47
CA TRP A 90 -11.16 -5.86 7.37
C TRP A 90 -9.87 -5.31 7.93
N LEU A 91 -9.48 -4.13 7.46
CA LEU A 91 -8.36 -3.37 7.99
C LEU A 91 -8.87 -2.39 9.07
N THR A 92 -8.30 -2.49 10.26
CA THR A 92 -8.52 -1.55 11.36
C THR A 92 -7.21 -0.89 11.76
N VAL A 93 -7.21 0.44 11.77
CA VAL A 93 -6.07 1.29 12.21
C VAL A 93 -6.57 2.23 13.28
N GLY A 94 -5.97 2.24 14.46
CA GLY A 94 -6.42 3.13 15.52
C GLY A 94 -5.71 2.97 16.85
N ASP A 95 -6.23 3.65 17.84
CA ASP A 95 -5.81 3.66 19.24
C ASP A 95 -7.05 3.78 20.15
N ASP A 96 -6.85 4.11 21.42
CA ASP A 96 -7.93 4.28 22.39
C ASP A 96 -8.83 5.50 22.12
N LEU A 97 -8.37 6.46 21.32
CA LEU A 97 -9.08 7.70 21.00
C LEU A 97 -9.89 7.58 19.70
N GLY A 98 -9.56 6.63 18.83
CA GLY A 98 -10.36 6.37 17.65
C GLY A 98 -9.89 5.18 16.82
N ARG A 99 -10.74 4.80 15.86
CA ARG A 99 -10.44 3.77 14.86
C ARG A 99 -10.88 4.16 13.46
N ALA A 100 -10.08 3.77 12.48
CA ALA A 100 -10.41 3.73 11.08
C ALA A 100 -10.70 2.29 10.68
N ASN A 101 -11.78 2.05 9.96
CA ASN A 101 -12.18 0.74 9.47
C ASN A 101 -12.44 0.79 7.97
N LEU A 102 -11.79 -0.09 7.22
CA LEU A 102 -11.94 -0.23 5.77
C LEU A 102 -12.06 -1.71 5.41
N PHE A 103 -12.86 -2.05 4.40
CA PHE A 103 -12.72 -3.35 3.73
C PHE A 103 -11.86 -3.21 2.49
N LEU A 104 -10.98 -4.18 2.27
CA LEU A 104 -10.11 -4.29 1.11
C LEU A 104 -10.35 -5.64 0.43
N ARG A 105 -10.44 -5.64 -0.89
CA ARG A 105 -10.60 -6.85 -1.70
C ARG A 105 -9.62 -6.81 -2.86
N PRO A 106 -8.81 -7.87 -3.09
CA PRO A 106 -7.97 -7.91 -4.27
C PRO A 106 -8.82 -8.10 -5.53
N LEU A 107 -8.43 -7.46 -6.61
CA LEU A 107 -9.03 -7.62 -7.93
C LEU A 107 -8.18 -8.56 -8.79
N PRO A 108 -8.77 -9.25 -9.79
CA PRO A 108 -8.03 -10.18 -10.65
C PRO A 108 -6.86 -9.56 -11.43
N ASP A 109 -6.88 -8.24 -11.62
CA ASP A 109 -5.84 -7.48 -12.31
C ASP A 109 -4.71 -7.00 -11.37
N GLY A 110 -4.68 -7.47 -10.12
CA GLY A 110 -3.67 -7.13 -9.12
C GLY A 110 -3.92 -5.81 -8.39
N ASN A 111 -5.02 -5.12 -8.68
CA ASN A 111 -5.46 -3.93 -7.96
C ASN A 111 -6.18 -4.30 -6.66
N ALA A 112 -6.52 -3.30 -5.85
CA ALA A 112 -7.36 -3.49 -4.68
C ALA A 112 -8.59 -2.59 -4.74
N GLU A 113 -9.75 -3.18 -4.49
CA GLU A 113 -10.97 -2.44 -4.26
C GLU A 113 -11.12 -2.08 -2.79
N VAL A 114 -11.56 -0.85 -2.52
CA VAL A 114 -11.71 -0.31 -1.17
C VAL A 114 -13.15 0.06 -0.91
N PHE A 115 -13.70 -0.48 0.18
CA PHE A 115 -15.03 -0.13 0.66
C PHE A 115 -14.91 0.76 1.90
N THR A 116 -15.90 1.63 2.04
CA THR A 116 -16.02 2.62 3.11
C THR A 116 -17.44 2.64 3.64
N GLY A 117 -17.74 3.54 4.57
CA GLY A 117 -19.08 3.77 5.11
C GLY A 117 -20.12 4.18 4.06
N ALA A 118 -19.71 4.56 2.84
CA ALA A 118 -20.64 4.72 1.72
C ALA A 118 -21.35 3.41 1.35
N HIS A 119 -20.72 2.27 1.65
CA HIS A 119 -21.20 0.92 1.34
C HIS A 119 -21.68 0.21 2.61
N PHE A 120 -20.94 0.39 3.71
CA PHE A 120 -21.16 -0.29 4.98
C PHE A 120 -21.16 0.72 6.14
N PRO A 121 -22.21 1.55 6.25
CA PRO A 121 -22.23 2.74 7.12
C PRO A 121 -22.12 2.43 8.62
N TYR A 122 -22.41 1.19 9.02
CA TYR A 122 -22.42 0.81 10.44
C TYR A 122 -21.07 0.34 10.98
N CYS A 123 -20.17 -0.15 10.13
CA CYS A 123 -18.90 -0.71 10.58
C CYS A 123 -17.66 -0.06 9.94
N LEU A 124 -17.81 0.63 8.82
CA LEU A 124 -16.69 1.27 8.11
C LEU A 124 -16.66 2.78 8.31
N SER A 125 -15.45 3.33 8.21
CA SER A 125 -15.21 4.76 8.30
C SER A 125 -15.90 5.52 7.19
N ARG A 126 -16.31 6.75 7.48
CA ARG A 126 -16.96 7.62 6.51
C ARG A 126 -16.07 7.87 5.28
N PRO A 127 -16.64 7.94 4.07
CA PRO A 127 -15.87 8.10 2.84
C PRO A 127 -15.11 9.43 2.79
N ASP A 128 -15.60 10.49 3.43
CA ASP A 128 -14.98 11.83 3.42
C ASP A 128 -13.64 11.89 4.18
N TYR A 129 -13.31 10.86 4.97
CA TYR A 129 -11.99 10.73 5.61
C TYR A 129 -10.94 10.10 4.70
N LEU A 130 -11.35 9.50 3.58
CA LEU A 130 -10.46 8.81 2.65
C LEU A 130 -10.28 9.63 1.38
N GLN A 131 -9.03 9.90 1.01
CA GLN A 131 -8.69 10.64 -0.19
C GLN A 131 -7.75 9.81 -1.06
N GLN A 132 -8.01 9.81 -2.37
CA GLN A 132 -7.13 9.23 -3.38
C GLN A 132 -6.64 10.37 -4.27
N ALA A 133 -5.32 10.56 -4.32
CA ALA A 133 -4.75 11.61 -5.16
C ALA A 133 -4.82 11.18 -6.64
N PRO A 134 -5.27 12.05 -7.57
CA PRO A 134 -5.40 11.68 -8.99
C PRO A 134 -4.08 11.25 -9.66
N ASP A 135 -2.97 11.80 -9.18
CA ASP A 135 -1.60 11.55 -9.64
C ASP A 135 -0.91 10.38 -8.93
N ALA A 136 -1.48 9.89 -7.82
CA ALA A 136 -0.98 8.74 -7.06
C ALA A 136 -2.10 7.74 -6.76
N PRO A 137 -2.67 7.06 -7.78
CA PRO A 137 -3.78 6.14 -7.60
C PRO A 137 -3.41 4.89 -6.78
N ASN A 138 -2.12 4.61 -6.61
CA ASN A 138 -1.61 3.57 -5.71
C ASN A 138 -1.54 4.01 -4.24
N ARG A 139 -1.99 5.22 -3.89
CA ARG A 139 -1.98 5.75 -2.53
C ARG A 139 -3.37 6.23 -2.10
N LEU A 140 -3.73 5.89 -0.87
CA LEU A 140 -4.86 6.46 -0.15
C LEU A 140 -4.36 7.16 1.10
N THR A 141 -4.90 8.33 1.40
CA THR A 141 -4.71 9.00 2.69
C THR A 141 -5.99 8.93 3.49
N TYR A 142 -5.85 8.64 4.78
CA TYR A 142 -6.95 8.68 5.73
C TYR A 142 -6.68 9.79 6.74
N ASP A 143 -7.63 10.70 6.92
CA ASP A 143 -7.58 11.75 7.93
C ASP A 143 -9.00 12.04 8.45
N ASN A 144 -9.27 11.67 9.71
CA ASN A 144 -10.54 12.02 10.35
C ASN A 144 -10.52 13.39 11.04
N ARG A 145 -9.46 14.19 10.81
CA ARG A 145 -9.16 15.52 11.37
C ARG A 145 -8.94 15.59 12.87
N HIS A 146 -9.07 14.47 13.58
CA HIS A 146 -9.01 14.44 15.04
C HIS A 146 -7.81 13.63 15.53
N TYR A 147 -7.86 12.30 15.43
CA TYR A 147 -6.94 11.41 16.13
C TYR A 147 -6.18 10.47 15.19
N ILE A 148 -6.71 10.21 14.00
CA ILE A 148 -6.17 9.17 13.11
C ILE A 148 -5.77 9.74 11.77
N ARG A 149 -4.47 9.65 11.46
CA ARG A 149 -3.87 10.02 10.19
C ARG A 149 -2.86 8.99 9.71
N PHE A 150 -3.17 8.33 8.60
CA PHE A 150 -2.24 7.39 7.98
C PHE A 150 -2.40 7.41 6.46
N SER A 151 -1.47 6.76 5.76
CA SER A 151 -1.64 6.46 4.34
C SER A 151 -1.49 4.98 4.06
N LEU A 152 -2.27 4.50 3.09
CA LEU A 152 -2.10 3.20 2.48
C LEU A 152 -1.38 3.36 1.15
N THR A 153 -0.43 2.48 0.86
CA THR A 153 0.17 2.33 -0.46
C THR A 153 0.01 0.90 -0.91
N ILE A 154 -0.37 0.70 -2.16
CA ILE A 154 -0.39 -0.61 -2.79
C ILE A 154 0.81 -0.76 -3.71
N GLU A 155 1.47 -1.90 -3.60
CA GLU A 155 2.64 -2.26 -4.38
C GLU A 155 2.38 -3.59 -5.08
N ALA A 156 2.75 -3.67 -6.36
CA ALA A 156 2.69 -4.94 -7.08
C ALA A 156 3.70 -5.92 -6.48
N ALA A 157 3.25 -7.12 -6.15
CA ALA A 157 4.10 -8.21 -5.68
C ALA A 157 3.67 -9.53 -6.31
N ARG A 158 4.57 -10.52 -6.33
CA ARG A 158 4.26 -11.83 -6.88
C ARG A 158 3.20 -12.52 -6.02
N GLY A 159 2.07 -12.88 -6.64
CA GLY A 159 0.99 -13.65 -6.01
C GLY A 159 -0.15 -12.78 -5.45
N ALA A 160 0.15 -11.78 -4.63
CA ALA A 160 -0.85 -10.90 -4.04
C ALA A 160 -0.31 -9.47 -3.89
N PRO A 161 -1.13 -8.42 -4.05
CA PRO A 161 -0.68 -7.04 -3.86
C PRO A 161 -0.23 -6.82 -2.41
N ARG A 162 0.89 -6.11 -2.24
CA ARG A 162 1.42 -5.72 -0.92
C ARG A 162 0.77 -4.39 -0.52
N ILE A 163 0.11 -4.37 0.64
CA ILE A 163 -0.50 -3.17 1.21
C ILE A 163 0.41 -2.68 2.32
N VAL A 164 0.88 -1.44 2.21
CA VAL A 164 1.71 -0.77 3.20
C VAL A 164 0.88 0.27 3.93
N VAL A 165 0.78 0.13 5.24
CA VAL A 165 0.21 1.11 6.17
C VAL A 165 1.35 1.97 6.71
N THR A 166 1.27 3.29 6.49
CA THR A 166 2.24 4.26 7.01
C THR A 166 1.55 5.22 7.96
N SER A 167 1.89 5.14 9.24
CA SER A 167 1.41 6.07 10.28
C SER A 167 2.16 7.40 10.24
N SER A 168 1.55 8.46 10.79
CA SER A 168 2.25 9.71 11.09
C SER A 168 3.44 9.46 12.04
N PRO A 169 4.59 10.14 11.90
CA PRO A 169 5.73 9.97 12.81
C PRO A 169 5.41 10.33 14.27
N GLU A 170 4.39 11.15 14.50
CA GLU A 170 3.96 11.60 15.83
C GLU A 170 2.95 10.64 16.49
N ALA A 171 2.49 9.61 15.77
CA ALA A 171 1.43 8.73 16.24
C ALA A 171 1.85 7.25 16.19
N PHE A 172 1.41 6.51 17.21
CA PHE A 172 1.51 5.05 17.22
C PHE A 172 0.09 4.47 17.18
N TYR A 173 -0.25 3.82 16.06
CA TYR A 173 -1.53 3.15 15.91
C TYR A 173 -1.35 1.64 15.98
N ALA A 174 -2.26 0.97 16.67
CA ALA A 174 -2.48 -0.45 16.47
C ALA A 174 -3.04 -0.67 15.06
N VAL A 175 -2.47 -1.63 14.35
CA VAL A 175 -2.90 -2.03 13.01
C VAL A 175 -3.28 -3.50 13.08
N THR A 176 -4.50 -3.81 12.68
CA THR A 176 -5.00 -5.17 12.58
C THR A 176 -5.67 -5.36 11.24
N ALA A 177 -5.51 -6.55 10.66
CA ALA A 177 -6.21 -6.95 9.47
C ALA A 177 -6.67 -8.39 9.66
N VAL A 178 -7.97 -8.59 9.49
CA VAL A 178 -8.59 -9.92 9.54
C VAL A 178 -9.27 -10.20 8.20
N ARG A 179 -9.32 -11.46 7.78
CA ARG A 179 -9.77 -11.86 6.45
C ARG A 179 -10.89 -12.89 6.53
N CYS A 180 -11.87 -12.71 5.65
CA CYS A 180 -12.93 -13.65 5.34
C CYS A 180 -12.68 -14.21 3.92
N PRO A 181 -12.12 -15.44 3.79
CA PRO A 181 -11.83 -16.05 2.48
C PRO A 181 -13.08 -16.28 1.63
N GLU A 182 -14.19 -16.66 2.27
CA GLU A 182 -15.44 -17.03 1.61
C GLU A 182 -16.40 -15.85 1.40
N CYS A 183 -16.02 -14.64 1.81
CA CYS A 183 -16.83 -13.45 1.59
C CYS A 183 -16.79 -13.06 0.10
N SER A 184 -17.82 -13.47 -0.64
CA SER A 184 -18.14 -13.00 -1.98
C SER A 184 -19.00 -11.73 -1.91
N PRO A 185 -18.98 -10.86 -2.93
CA PRO A 185 -20.07 -9.91 -3.17
C PRO A 185 -21.41 -10.62 -3.39
#